data_AF-A0A7V8BYB4-F1
#
_entry.id   AF-A0A7V8BYB4-F1
#
_cell.length_a   1.000
_cell.length_b   1.000
_cell.length_c   1.000
_cell.angle_alpha   90.00
_cell.angle_beta   90.00
_cell.angle_gamma   90.00
#
_symmetry.space_group_name_H-M   'P 1'
#
loop_
_entity.id
_entity.type
_entity.pdbx_description
1 polymer ?
#
loop_
_entity_poly.entity_id
_entity_poly.type
_entity_poly.pdbx_seq_one_letter_code
_entity_poly.pdbx_strand_id
1 'polypeptide(L)'
;MERSLEIVELLIAVSRLPEDRRRSRSAWYESQKEHWVGWLFHYNSPGAYDRKVTQGRDARFVYNHVVCPGLLSYLADAAGVSRSLVRQAKRIAESGGTEMERAGKIRRVVPWEIVQEALIRNGYVRPAV
;
A
#
# COMPACT_ATOMS: atom_id res chain seq x y z
N MET A 1 -7.07 22.92 0.09
CA MET A 1 -5.95 21.98 -0.13
C MET A 1 -6.31 20.71 0.59
N GLU A 2 -6.48 19.63 -0.16
CA GLU A 2 -6.70 18.30 0.41
C GLU A 2 -5.39 17.88 1.11
N ARG A 3 -5.47 17.53 2.40
CA ARG A 3 -4.30 17.17 3.20
C ARG A 3 -3.61 15.94 2.61
N SER A 4 -2.29 16.01 2.46
CA SER A 4 -1.50 14.82 2.12
C SER A 4 -1.18 14.00 3.37
N LEU A 5 -1.31 12.68 3.29
CA LEU A 5 -0.92 11.78 4.37
C LEU A 5 0.59 11.56 4.35
N GLU A 6 1.24 11.73 5.49
CA GLU A 6 2.67 11.45 5.60
C GLU A 6 2.95 9.94 5.62
N ILE A 7 4.17 9.55 5.22
CA ILE A 7 4.60 8.13 5.19
C ILE A 7 4.46 7.48 6.58
N VAL A 8 4.77 8.22 7.64
CA VAL A 8 4.66 7.73 9.03
C VAL A 8 3.20 7.42 9.40
N GLU A 9 2.25 8.18 8.87
CA GLU A 9 0.83 7.95 9.13
C GLU A 9 0.34 6.71 8.39
N LEU A 10 0.80 6.49 7.16
CA LEU A 10 0.54 5.26 6.43
C LEU A 10 1.16 4.05 7.14
N LEU A 11 2.38 4.16 7.68
CA LEU A 11 3.02 3.10 8.47
C LEU A 11 2.20 2.74 9.71
N ILE A 12 1.76 3.74 10.47
CA ILE A 12 0.90 3.52 11.65
C ILE A 12 -0.43 2.87 11.23
N ALA A 13 -1.04 3.36 10.15
CA ALA A 13 -2.28 2.81 9.62
C ALA A 13 -2.13 1.33 9.25
N VAL A 14 -1.13 0.99 8.43
CA VAL A 14 -0.88 -0.39 7.99
C VAL A 14 -0.57 -1.31 9.17
N SER A 15 0.13 -0.81 10.20
CA SER A 15 0.41 -1.59 11.42
C SER A 15 -0.87 -2.00 12.16
N ARG A 16 -1.96 -1.21 12.04
CA ARG A 16 -3.27 -1.47 12.64
C ARG A 16 -4.22 -2.29 11.75
N LEU A 17 -3.91 -2.44 10.47
CA LEU A 17 -4.72 -3.24 9.55
C LEU A 17 -4.71 -4.73 9.96
N PRO A 18 -5.77 -5.50 9.62
CA PRO A 18 -5.78 -6.93 9.85
C PRO A 18 -4.65 -7.63 9.09
N GLU A 19 -4.06 -8.66 9.68
CA GLU A 19 -3.05 -9.48 9.02
C GLU A 19 -3.69 -10.27 7.87
N ASP A 20 -3.01 -10.35 6.71
CA ASP A 20 -3.37 -11.30 5.67
C ASP A 20 -2.82 -12.71 5.95
N ARG A 21 -3.29 -13.68 5.16
CA ARG A 21 -2.88 -15.08 5.33
C ARG A 21 -1.37 -15.21 5.14
N ARG A 22 -0.69 -15.60 6.21
CA ARG A 22 0.73 -15.94 6.18
C ARG A 22 1.01 -17.06 5.19
N ARG A 23 2.05 -16.88 4.37
CA ARG A 23 2.57 -17.88 3.45
C ARG A 23 4.08 -17.92 3.59
N SER A 24 4.62 -19.08 3.95
CA SER A 24 6.06 -19.30 3.85
C SER A 24 6.47 -19.13 2.38
N ARG A 25 7.31 -18.14 2.12
CA ARG A 25 7.85 -17.79 0.81
C ARG A 25 9.37 -17.77 0.91
N SER A 26 10.07 -17.85 -0.21
CA SER A 26 11.52 -17.57 -0.28
C SER A 26 11.88 -16.10 -0.06
N ALA A 27 10.92 -15.28 0.37
CA ALA A 27 11.08 -13.86 0.66
C ALA A 27 11.22 -13.64 2.18
N TRP A 28 11.75 -12.49 2.57
CA TRP A 28 11.98 -12.12 3.98
C TRP A 28 10.69 -11.89 4.79
N TYR A 29 9.52 -11.86 4.14
CA TYR A 29 8.22 -11.60 4.74
C TYR A 29 7.28 -12.79 4.54
N GLU A 30 6.41 -13.01 5.51
CA GLU A 30 5.40 -14.07 5.51
C GLU A 30 3.99 -13.54 5.18
N SER A 31 3.74 -12.24 5.35
CA SER A 31 2.46 -11.58 5.03
C SER A 31 2.66 -10.29 4.22
N GLN A 32 1.63 -9.87 3.48
CA GLN A 32 1.64 -8.58 2.78
C GLN A 32 1.63 -7.40 3.76
N LYS A 33 1.02 -7.55 4.94
CA LYS A 33 1.13 -6.56 6.02
C LYS A 33 2.57 -6.35 6.45
N GLU A 34 3.28 -7.44 6.75
CA GLU A 34 4.69 -7.41 7.15
C GLU A 34 5.56 -6.79 6.04
N HIS A 35 5.29 -7.15 4.78
CA HIS A 35 5.96 -6.54 3.64
C HIS A 35 5.76 -5.02 3.60
N TRP A 36 4.53 -4.52 3.76
CA TRP A 36 4.27 -3.08 3.83
C TRP A 36 5.03 -2.41 4.97
N VAL A 37 4.94 -2.98 6.18
CA VAL A 37 5.58 -2.39 7.37
C VAL A 37 7.08 -2.30 7.18
N GLY A 38 7.76 -3.37 6.78
CA GLY A 38 9.21 -3.32 6.57
C GLY A 38 9.60 -2.39 5.41
N TRP A 39 8.83 -2.36 4.32
CA TRP A 39 9.12 -1.45 3.21
C TRP A 39 8.96 0.03 3.59
N LEU A 40 7.93 0.38 4.36
CA LEU A 40 7.67 1.72 4.86
C LEU A 40 8.67 2.14 5.94
N PHE A 41 9.01 1.23 6.86
CA PHE A 41 9.98 1.49 7.93
C PHE A 41 11.34 1.92 7.37
N HIS A 42 11.79 1.25 6.30
CA HIS A 42 13.04 1.60 5.62
C HIS A 42 12.90 2.71 4.57
N TYR A 43 11.72 3.29 4.36
CA TYR A 43 11.50 4.22 3.24
C TYR A 43 12.15 5.59 3.46
N ASN A 44 12.26 6.03 4.73
CA ASN A 44 13.01 7.23 5.12
C ASN A 44 14.51 6.94 5.33
N SER A 45 14.97 5.76 4.94
CA SER A 45 16.38 5.36 4.90
C SER A 45 16.76 4.98 3.46
N PRO A 46 18.05 4.75 3.16
CA PRO A 46 18.44 4.18 1.88
C PRO A 46 17.69 2.87 1.56
N GLY A 47 17.38 2.05 2.58
CA GLY A 47 16.66 0.78 2.40
C GLY A 47 17.37 -0.17 1.43
N ALA A 48 16.66 -1.19 0.94
CA ALA A 48 17.22 -2.22 0.05
C ALA A 48 17.67 -1.71 -1.34
N TYR A 49 17.37 -0.46 -1.68
CA TYR A 49 17.62 0.13 -3.01
C TYR A 49 18.51 1.38 -2.94
N ASP A 50 19.23 1.59 -1.84
CA ASP A 50 20.14 2.73 -1.63
C ASP A 50 19.54 4.11 -2.00
N ARG A 51 18.33 4.36 -1.53
CA ARG A 51 17.58 5.58 -1.84
C ARG A 51 18.25 6.80 -1.21
N LYS A 52 18.49 7.83 -2.03
CA LYS A 52 18.76 9.17 -1.50
C LYS A 52 17.51 9.65 -0.74
N VAL A 53 17.67 9.95 0.55
CA VAL A 53 16.59 10.50 1.39
C VAL A 53 16.24 11.88 0.83
N THR A 54 15.09 12.00 0.17
CA THR A 54 14.60 13.24 -0.41
C THR A 54 13.37 13.70 0.33
N GLN A 55 13.37 14.95 0.80
CA GLN A 55 12.17 15.60 1.34
C GLN A 55 11.03 15.61 0.30
N GLY A 56 9.78 15.61 0.76
CA GLY A 56 8.59 15.73 -0.11
C GLY A 56 8.00 14.42 -0.64
N ARG A 57 8.33 13.26 -0.07
CA ARG A 57 7.64 12.00 -0.36
C ARG A 57 6.58 11.74 0.69
N ASP A 58 5.32 11.69 0.27
CA ASP A 58 4.16 11.40 1.09
C ASP A 58 3.65 9.96 0.85
N ALA A 59 2.60 9.56 1.56
CA ALA A 59 1.98 8.26 1.40
C ALA A 59 1.46 8.02 -0.03
N ARG A 60 0.98 9.06 -0.70
CA ARG A 60 0.54 9.00 -2.10
C ARG A 60 1.69 8.66 -3.03
N PHE A 61 2.84 9.31 -2.85
CA PHE A 61 4.05 9.02 -3.58
C PHE A 61 4.43 7.55 -3.40
N VAL A 62 4.49 7.09 -2.16
CA VAL A 62 4.84 5.71 -1.83
C VAL A 62 3.90 4.71 -2.50
N TYR A 63 2.59 4.91 -2.39
CA TYR A 63 1.57 4.09 -3.04
C TYR A 63 1.78 3.98 -4.55
N ASN A 64 2.10 5.10 -5.20
CA ASN A 64 2.33 5.16 -6.64
C ASN A 64 3.66 4.52 -7.09
N HIS A 65 4.60 4.29 -6.17
CA HIS A 65 5.91 3.70 -6.47
C HIS A 65 6.03 2.23 -6.04
N VAL A 66 5.03 1.66 -5.36
CA VAL A 66 4.97 0.21 -5.11
C VAL A 66 4.84 -0.54 -6.43
N VAL A 67 5.79 -1.43 -6.73
CA VAL A 67 5.73 -2.28 -7.93
C VAL A 67 5.03 -3.61 -7.68
N CYS A 68 4.85 -4.04 -6.43
CA CYS A 68 4.23 -5.32 -6.13
C CYS A 68 2.68 -5.23 -6.14
N PRO A 69 1.98 -5.94 -7.05
CA PRO A 69 0.52 -5.97 -7.12
C PRO A 69 -0.13 -6.56 -5.86
N GLY A 70 0.55 -7.51 -5.20
CA GLY A 70 0.10 -8.12 -3.94
C GLY A 70 -0.03 -7.12 -2.81
N LEU A 71 0.94 -6.20 -2.66
CA LEU A 71 0.85 -5.12 -1.66
C LEU A 71 -0.33 -4.19 -1.93
N LEU A 72 -0.53 -3.79 -3.19
CA LEU A 72 -1.59 -2.85 -3.56
C LEU A 72 -2.98 -3.45 -3.34
N SER A 73 -3.19 -4.70 -3.77
CA SER A 73 -4.48 -5.38 -3.58
C SER A 73 -4.76 -5.70 -2.10
N TYR A 74 -3.74 -6.06 -1.32
CA TYR A 74 -3.86 -6.20 0.13
C TYR A 74 -4.26 -4.89 0.80
N LEU A 75 -3.55 -3.78 0.51
CA LEU A 75 -3.82 -2.50 1.15
C LEU A 75 -5.26 -2.05 0.90
N ALA A 76 -5.74 -2.20 -0.34
CA ALA A 76 -7.13 -1.89 -0.68
C ALA A 76 -8.14 -2.74 0.11
N ASP A 77 -7.92 -4.05 0.19
CA ASP A 77 -8.79 -4.97 0.92
C ASP A 77 -8.82 -4.65 2.41
N ALA A 78 -7.65 -4.59 3.02
CA ALA A 78 -7.50 -4.38 4.45
C ALA A 78 -7.96 -2.99 4.89
N ALA A 79 -7.79 -1.96 4.05
CA ALA A 79 -8.32 -0.61 4.31
C ALA A 79 -9.85 -0.52 4.23
N GLY A 80 -10.55 -1.56 3.75
CA GLY A 80 -12.00 -1.57 3.59
C GLY A 80 -12.48 -0.83 2.35
N VAL A 81 -11.73 -0.90 1.25
CA VAL A 81 -12.21 -0.47 -0.08
C VAL A 81 -13.36 -1.39 -0.54
N SER A 82 -14.23 -0.88 -1.41
CA SER A 82 -15.41 -1.61 -1.86
C SER A 82 -15.07 -2.99 -2.44
N ARG A 83 -15.89 -3.99 -2.12
CA ARG A 83 -15.66 -5.40 -2.50
C ARG A 83 -15.51 -5.60 -4.01
N SER A 84 -16.19 -4.79 -4.84
CA SER A 84 -16.07 -4.86 -6.30
C SER A 84 -14.67 -4.47 -6.78
N LEU A 85 -14.15 -3.34 -6.29
CA LEU A 85 -12.81 -2.85 -6.63
C LEU A 85 -11.72 -3.77 -6.09
N VAL A 86 -11.87 -4.27 -4.87
CA VAL A 86 -10.94 -5.25 -4.27
C VAL A 86 -10.86 -6.53 -5.10
N ARG A 87 -12.01 -7.09 -5.51
CA ARG A 87 -12.03 -8.28 -6.38
C ARG A 87 -11.34 -8.01 -7.71
N GLN A 88 -11.56 -6.84 -8.30
CA GLN A 88 -10.91 -6.46 -9.55
C GLN A 88 -9.39 -6.31 -9.37
N ALA A 89 -8.93 -5.66 -8.30
CA ALA A 89 -7.52 -5.51 -7.98
C ALA A 89 -6.82 -6.87 -7.77
N LYS A 90 -7.46 -7.81 -7.05
CA LYS A 90 -6.94 -9.17 -6.85
C LYS A 90 -6.83 -9.95 -8.17
N ARG A 91 -7.85 -9.89 -9.04
CA ARG A 91 -7.79 -10.50 -10.38
C ARG A 91 -6.66 -9.91 -11.23
N ILE A 92 -6.44 -8.60 -11.16
CA ILE A 92 -5.33 -7.96 -11.88
C ILE A 92 -3.99 -8.42 -11.30
N ALA A 93 -3.86 -8.51 -9.98
CA ALA A 93 -2.64 -8.99 -9.32
C ALA A 93 -2.27 -10.43 -9.75
N GLU A 94 -3.27 -11.28 -9.98
CA GLU A 94 -3.10 -12.68 -10.41
C GLU A 94 -3.06 -12.85 -11.94
N SER A 95 -3.29 -11.78 -12.71
CA SER A 95 -3.24 -11.84 -14.18
C SER A 95 -1.81 -11.99 -14.72
N GLY A 96 -1.69 -12.20 -16.03
CA GLY A 96 -0.39 -12.24 -16.71
C GLY A 96 0.27 -10.87 -16.89
N GLY A 97 1.53 -10.87 -17.31
CA GLY A 97 2.36 -9.68 -17.51
C GLY A 97 3.32 -9.40 -16.35
N THR A 98 4.06 -8.30 -16.45
CA THR A 98 5.06 -7.91 -15.44
C THR A 98 4.40 -7.39 -14.16
N GLU A 99 5.14 -7.40 -13.04
CA GLU A 99 4.69 -6.79 -11.77
C GLU A 99 4.34 -5.31 -11.95
N MET A 100 5.18 -4.55 -12.70
CA MET A 100 4.97 -3.12 -12.96
C MET A 100 3.67 -2.84 -13.72
N GLU A 101 3.38 -3.61 -14.77
CA GLU A 101 2.15 -3.47 -15.55
C GLU A 101 0.92 -3.75 -14.69
N ARG A 102 0.96 -4.83 -13.88
CA ARG A 102 -0.14 -5.20 -12.99
C ARG A 102 -0.36 -4.16 -11.90
N ALA A 103 0.71 -3.65 -11.28
CA ALA A 103 0.63 -2.58 -10.31
C ALA A 103 0.03 -1.30 -10.91
N GLY A 104 0.45 -0.92 -12.12
CA GLY A 104 -0.12 0.20 -12.86
C GLY A 104 -1.62 0.02 -13.14
N LYS A 105 -2.05 -1.17 -13.56
CA LYS A 105 -3.47 -1.51 -13.77
C LYS A 105 -4.28 -1.44 -12.47
N ILE A 106 -3.74 -1.92 -11.34
CA ILE A 106 -4.42 -1.82 -10.04
C ILE A 106 -4.63 -0.35 -9.65
N ARG A 107 -3.61 0.51 -9.77
CA ARG A 107 -3.73 1.93 -9.40
C ARG A 107 -4.75 2.70 -10.24
N ARG A 108 -5.03 2.25 -11.47
CA ARG A 108 -6.11 2.83 -12.29
C ARG A 108 -7.51 2.50 -11.76
N VAL A 109 -7.68 1.30 -11.19
CA VAL A 109 -8.96 0.84 -10.63
C VAL A 109 -9.12 1.31 -9.19
N VAL A 110 -8.03 1.32 -8.45
CA VAL A 110 -7.94 1.73 -7.04
C VAL A 110 -6.90 2.84 -6.95
N PRO A 111 -7.24 4.08 -7.32
CA PRO A 111 -6.35 5.22 -7.14
C PRO A 111 -6.15 5.52 -5.64
N TRP A 112 -5.11 6.28 -5.32
CA TRP A 112 -4.71 6.56 -3.94
C TRP A 112 -5.86 7.16 -3.11
N GLU A 113 -6.66 8.05 -3.72
CA GLU A 113 -7.73 8.78 -3.07
C GLU A 113 -8.80 7.82 -2.51
N ILE A 114 -9.08 6.71 -3.20
CA ILE A 114 -10.00 5.67 -2.72
C ILE A 114 -9.44 4.95 -1.49
N VAL A 115 -8.14 4.67 -1.49
CA VAL A 115 -7.47 4.01 -0.36
C VAL A 115 -7.39 4.94 0.84
N GLN A 116 -6.96 6.19 0.62
CA GLN A 116 -6.89 7.23 1.64
C GLN A 116 -8.25 7.43 2.32
N GLU A 117 -9.30 7.59 1.53
CA GLU A 117 -10.66 7.75 2.04
C GLU A 117 -11.10 6.52 2.86
N ALA A 118 -10.77 5.30 2.40
CA ALA A 118 -11.08 4.09 3.15
C ALA A 118 -10.32 4.00 4.49
N LEU A 119 -9.04 4.40 4.51
CA LEU A 119 -8.23 4.44 5.74
C LEU A 119 -8.78 5.45 6.76
N ILE A 120 -9.23 6.62 6.29
CA ILE A 120 -9.83 7.66 7.14
C ILE A 120 -11.20 7.21 7.65
N ARG A 121 -12.09 6.79 6.75
CA ARG A 121 -13.46 6.36 7.08
C ARG A 121 -13.49 5.21 8.10
N ASN A 122 -12.54 4.28 7.99
CA ASN A 122 -12.45 3.14 8.92
C ASN A 122 -11.57 3.41 10.16
N GLY A 123 -11.13 4.66 10.37
CA GLY A 123 -10.44 5.08 11.59
C GLY A 123 -8.98 4.66 11.72
N TYR A 124 -8.35 4.19 10.64
CA TYR A 124 -6.92 3.85 10.63
C TYR A 124 -6.04 5.10 10.61
N VAL A 125 -6.54 6.19 10.04
CA VAL A 125 -5.90 7.51 9.99
C VAL A 125 -6.89 8.56 10.50
N ARG A 126 -6.40 9.54 11.28
CA ARG A 126 -7.26 10.64 11.74
C ARG A 126 -7.57 11.59 10.59
N PRO A 127 -8.80 12.09 10.44
CA PRO A 127 -9.10 13.18 9.49
C PRO A 127 -8.34 14.44 9.88
N ALA A 128 -8.11 15.34 8.91
CA ALA A 128 -7.67 16.69 9.24
C ALA A 128 -8.74 17.37 10.10
N VAL A 129 -8.34 17.95 11.23
CA VAL A 129 -9.18 18.85 12.02
C VAL A 129 -9.41 20.16 11.29
#